data_AF-A0A933VC82-F1
#
_entry.id   AF-A0A933VC82-F1
#
_cell.length_a   1.000
_cell.length_b   1.000
_cell.length_c   1.000
_cell.angle_alpha   90.00
_cell.angle_beta   90.00
_cell.angle_gamma   90.00
#
_symmetry.space_group_name_H-M   'P 1'
#
loop_
_entity.id
_entity.type
_entity.pdbx_description
1 polymer ?
#
loop_
_entity_poly.entity_id
_entity_poly.type
_entity_poly.pdbx_seq_one_letter_code
_entity_poly.pdbx_strand_id
1 'polypeptide(L)' 'MFIALFTDADVGKELAKQLRKRGYDAISALETGRYKPSDEEQWDYAISEQRTILTFNTRDFEPLFKKY' A
#
# COMPACT_ATOMS: atom_id res chain seq x y z
N MET A 1 16.65 -9.75 -3.75
CA MET A 1 16.02 -8.51 -3.25
C MET A 1 14.53 -8.81 -3.11
N PHE A 2 13.99 -8.84 -1.90
CA PHE A 2 12.55 -9.03 -1.68
C PHE A 2 11.90 -7.65 -1.55
N ILE A 3 10.79 -7.44 -2.26
CA ILE A 3 10.02 -6.20 -2.21
C ILE A 3 9.10 -6.24 -0.98
N ALA A 4 9.04 -5.14 -0.23
CA ALA A 4 8.08 -4.93 0.85
C ALA A 4 6.88 -4.16 0.29
N LEU A 5 5.68 -4.72 0.44
CA LEU A 5 4.46 -4.22 -0.19
C LEU A 5 3.54 -3.56 0.85
N PHE A 6 2.90 -2.47 0.43
CA PHE A 6 1.79 -1.83 1.13
C PHE A 6 0.59 -1.78 0.20
N THR A 7 -0.46 -2.55 0.46
CA THR A 7 -1.66 -2.54 -0.39
C THR A 7 -2.56 -1.38 0.00
N ASP A 8 -2.98 -0.62 -1.00
CA ASP A 8 -3.91 0.51 -0.86
C ASP A 8 -5.26 0.10 -0.19
N ALA A 9 -5.97 1.03 0.43
CA ALA A 9 -7.22 0.82 1.14
C ALA A 9 -8.36 0.31 0.25
N ASP A 10 -8.34 0.63 -1.04
CA ASP A 10 -9.27 0.08 -2.04
C ASP A 10 -8.92 -1.37 -2.41
N VAL A 11 -7.72 -1.83 -2.08
CA VAL A 11 -7.29 -3.22 -2.21
C VAL A 11 -7.70 -3.98 -0.95
N GLY A 12 -8.65 -4.92 -1.10
CA GLY A 12 -9.13 -5.71 0.03
C GLY A 12 -8.02 -6.37 0.84
N LYS A 13 -8.10 -6.28 2.18
CA LYS A 13 -7.10 -6.78 3.15
C LYS A 13 -6.66 -8.24 2.96
N GLU A 14 -7.49 -9.05 2.30
CA GLU A 14 -7.18 -10.45 2.02
C GLU A 14 -6.02 -10.60 1.02
N LEU A 15 -5.75 -9.60 0.17
CA LEU A 15 -4.60 -9.65 -0.72
C LEU A 15 -3.28 -9.63 0.07
N ALA A 16 -3.12 -8.70 1.02
CA ALA A 16 -1.91 -8.64 1.85
C ALA A 16 -1.68 -9.96 2.63
N LYS A 17 -2.76 -10.56 3.15
CA LYS A 17 -2.69 -11.90 3.77
C LYS A 17 -2.22 -12.98 2.79
N GLN A 18 -2.75 -12.98 1.56
CA GLN A 18 -2.38 -13.96 0.54
C GLN A 18 -0.94 -13.78 0.02
N LEU A 19 -0.44 -12.56 -0.02
CA LEU A 19 0.96 -12.23 -0.35
C LEU A 19 1.90 -12.76 0.74
N ARG A 20 1.58 -12.51 2.02
CA ARG A 20 2.34 -13.06 3.16
C ARG A 20 2.40 -14.58 3.14
N LYS A 21 1.28 -15.26 2.83
CA LYS A 21 1.25 -16.73 2.66
C LYS A 21 2.19 -17.26 1.56
N ARG A 22 2.59 -16.41 0.62
CA ARG A 22 3.52 -16.72 -0.48
C ARG A 22 4.96 -16.26 -0.22
N GLY A 23 5.24 -15.76 0.99
CA GLY A 23 6.59 -15.35 1.40
C GLY A 23 6.96 -13.91 1.07
N TYR A 24 6.00 -13.07 0.66
CA TYR A 24 6.25 -11.64 0.49
C TYR A 24 6.08 -10.89 1.82
N ASP A 25 6.90 -9.86 2.05
CA ASP A 25 6.61 -8.86 3.07
C ASP A 25 5.49 -7.97 2.53
N ALA A 26 4.30 -8.05 3.12
CA ALA A 26 3.13 -7.29 2.67
C ALA A 26 2.24 -6.91 3.85
N ILE A 27 1.78 -5.66 3.86
CA ILE A 27 0.79 -5.13 4.79
C ILE A 27 -0.29 -4.37 4.01
N SER A 28 -1.50 -4.29 4.56
CA SER A 28 -2.62 -3.55 3.94
C SER A 28 -2.89 -2.25 4.69
N ALA A 29 -3.30 -1.19 3.99
CA ALA A 29 -3.79 0.05 4.61
C ALA A 29 -4.93 -0.21 5.61
N LEU A 30 -5.81 -1.17 5.31
CA LEU A 30 -6.87 -1.62 6.22
C LEU A 30 -6.35 -2.33 7.49
N GLU A 31 -5.07 -2.70 7.56
CA GLU A 31 -4.42 -3.32 8.73
C GLU A 31 -3.70 -2.29 9.62
N THR A 32 -3.50 -1.04 9.14
CA THR A 32 -2.74 -0.02 9.89
C THR A 32 -3.56 0.73 10.94
N GLY A 33 -4.80 0.31 11.21
CA GLY A 33 -5.70 0.95 12.18
C GLY A 33 -6.19 2.34 11.78
N ARG A 34 -5.92 2.81 10.55
CA ARG A 34 -6.41 4.08 10.01
C ARG A 34 -7.79 3.88 9.40
N TYR A 35 -8.74 4.73 9.76
CA TYR A 35 -10.10 4.69 9.19
C TYR A 35 -10.15 5.54 7.93
N LYS A 36 -10.32 4.90 6.76
CA LYS A 36 -10.40 5.56 5.44
C LYS A 36 -9.25 6.56 5.19
N PRO A 37 -7.98 6.10 5.18
CA PRO A 37 -6.86 6.99 4.89
C PRO A 37 -7.00 7.55 3.46
N SER A 38 -6.65 8.82 3.29
CA SER A 38 -6.52 9.46 1.98
C SER A 38 -5.32 8.91 1.21
N ASP A 39 -5.29 9.09 -0.12
CA ASP A 39 -4.19 8.60 -0.96
C ASP A 39 -2.83 9.20 -0.56
N GLU A 40 -2.79 10.47 -0.13
CA GLU A 40 -1.58 11.12 0.38
C GLU A 40 -1.11 10.50 1.70
N GLU A 41 -2.02 10.22 2.65
CA GLU A 41 -1.66 9.54 3.91
C GLU A 41 -1.15 8.12 3.68
N GLN A 42 -1.72 7.42 2.71
CA GLN A 42 -1.27 6.08 2.30
C GLN A 42 0.12 6.13 1.67
N TRP A 43 0.37 7.13 0.83
CA TRP A 43 1.66 7.37 0.18
C TRP A 43 2.76 7.70 1.20
N ASP A 44 2.51 8.65 2.10
CA ASP A 44 3.46 9.08 3.12
C ASP A 44 3.82 7.93 4.06
N TYR A 45 2.84 7.09 4.41
CA TYR A 45 3.09 5.90 5.20
C TYR A 45 3.94 4.86 4.46
N ALA A 46 3.67 4.62 3.17
CA ALA A 46 4.47 3.72 2.36
C ALA A 46 5.93 4.20 2.29
N ILE A 47 6.15 5.52 2.11
CA ILE A 47 7.49 6.13 2.14
C ILE A 47 8.14 5.94 3.52
N SER A 48 7.44 6.28 4.61
CA SER A 48 8.02 6.23 5.96
C SER A 48 8.44 4.82 6.36
N GLU A 49 7.71 3.80 5.89
CA GLU A 49 7.98 2.39 6.14
C GLU A 49 8.89 1.74 5.09
N GLN A 50 9.36 2.50 4.09
CA GLN A 50 10.16 2.00 2.96
C GLN A 50 9.48 0.85 2.19
N ARG A 51 8.17 0.96 1.97
CA ARG A 51 7.34 -0.02 1.28
C ARG A 51 6.89 0.50 -0.08
N THR A 52 6.80 -0.40 -1.06
CA THR A 52 6.19 -0.09 -2.35
C THR A 52 4.67 -0.18 -2.23
N ILE A 53 3.98 0.89 -2.62
CA ILE A 53 2.52 0.88 -2.68
C ILE A 53 2.02 0.03 -3.84
N LEU A 54 1.05 -0.84 -3.57
CA LEU A 54 0.38 -1.68 -4.55
C LEU A 54 -1.09 -1.27 -4.62
N THR A 55 -1.49 -0.72 -5.75
CA THR A 55 -2.85 -0.23 -6.00
C THR A 55 -3.30 -0.56 -7.43
N PHE A 56 -4.62 -0.68 -7.64
CA PHE A 56 -5.23 -0.65 -8.97
C PHE A 56 -5.81 0.74 -9.31
N ASN A 57 -5.77 1.68 -8.36
CA ASN A 57 -6.27 3.04 -8.51
C ASN A 57 -5.19 3.95 -9.12
N THR A 58 -4.78 3.65 -10.36
CA THR A 58 -3.73 4.40 -11.06
C THR A 58 -4.09 5.88 -11.23
N ARG A 59 -5.38 6.19 -11.38
CA ARG A 59 -5.87 7.56 -11.59
C ARG A 59 -5.49 8.49 -10.44
N ASP A 60 -5.67 8.03 -9.20
CA ASP A 60 -5.46 8.88 -8.03
C ASP A 60 -4.00 8.85 -7.56
N PHE A 61 -3.29 7.75 -7.81
CA PHE A 61 -1.88 7.58 -7.44
C PHE A 61 -0.86 8.10 -8.47
N GLU A 62 -1.20 8.20 -9.76
CA GLU A 62 -0.28 8.73 -10.79
C GLU A 62 0.17 10.18 -10.49
N PRO A 63 -0.72 11.11 -10.12
CA PRO A 63 -0.30 12.46 -9.73
C PRO A 63 0.64 12.48 -8.53
N LEU A 64 0.45 11.57 -7.56
CA LEU A 64 1.32 11.45 -6.39
C LEU A 64 2.71 10.96 -6.78
N PHE A 65 2.79 9.95 -7.65
CA PHE A 65 4.05 9.46 -8.19
C PHE A 65 4.85 10.56 -8.91
N LYS A 66 4.18 11.41 -9.69
CA LYS A 66 4.83 12.51 -10.43
C LYS A 66 5.37 13.65 -9.55
N LYS A 67 4.96 13.74 -8.28
CA LYS A 67 5.44 14.77 -7.34
C LYS A 67 6.82 14.44 -6.74
N TYR A 68 7.31 13.21 -6.90
CA TYR A 68 8.58 12.70 -6.34
C TYR A 68 9.57 12.34 -7.45
#